data_AF-A0A381I480-F1
#
_entry.id   AF-A0A381I480-F1
#
_cell.length_a   1.000
_cell.length_b   1.000
_cell.length_c   1.000
_cell.angle_alpha   90.00
_cell.angle_beta   90.00
_cell.angle_gamma   90.00
#
_symmetry.space_group_name_H-M   'P 1'
#
loop_
_entity.id
_entity.type
_entity.pdbx_description
1 polymer ?
#
loop_
_entity_poly.entity_id
_entity_poly.type
_entity_poly.pdbx_seq_one_letter_code
_entity_poly.pdbx_strand_id
1 'polypeptide(L)'
;MIFFKGWESLSKDINSDNKKSLVVENASNLATLISESYKKLDKLKGDIDSNIDTEIKQINDMLKSLEDLNKSIDIISGSGSTPNDLLDERDRILDNLSFKLDLENSDVKNMLSDGKLELNELKNADGTWKTGISGTLQGLFEMHGKIDTYKSDLKDVSDGLAKQINDVYNSSAGITVRDFFITSNVAGEDIIKVNPAIKSNSNELKLTTEEASKIAKLKDEKIDIGVAGGKVSTISDHYKAFAESVGLDSQKVNQDEVNQRKIINNVDNSRMSVSGVSLDEEMTELMKVQRSYQASAKVMSTAVQLLDVVINGII
;
A
#
# COMPACT_ATOMS: atom_id res chain seq x y z
N MET A 1 -24.77 9.91 20.08
CA MET A 1 -24.37 8.49 20.05
C MET A 1 -25.20 7.70 21.04
N ILE A 2 -25.64 6.48 20.69
CA ILE A 2 -26.50 5.61 21.52
C ILE A 2 -25.83 5.28 22.87
N PHE A 3 -24.51 5.09 22.87
CA PHE A 3 -23.69 4.88 24.07
C PHE A 3 -23.92 5.93 25.17
N PHE A 4 -23.70 7.22 24.90
CA PHE A 4 -23.89 8.29 25.89
C PHE A 4 -25.37 8.49 26.31
N LYS A 5 -26.34 8.18 25.43
CA LYS A 5 -27.77 8.19 25.79
C LYS A 5 -28.11 7.08 26.81
N GLY A 6 -27.38 5.95 26.76
CA GLY A 6 -27.46 4.90 27.77
C GLY A 6 -27.05 5.41 29.15
N TRP A 7 -25.91 6.10 29.22
CA TRP A 7 -25.42 6.71 30.46
C TRP A 7 -26.35 7.80 30.99
N GLU A 8 -26.91 8.64 30.12
CA GLU A 8 -27.91 9.64 30.50
C GLU A 8 -29.15 8.97 31.12
N SER A 9 -29.66 7.90 30.49
CA SER A 9 -30.80 7.13 31.01
C SER A 9 -30.51 6.47 32.36
N LEU A 10 -29.30 5.93 32.54
CA LEU A 10 -28.83 5.33 33.78
C LEU A 10 -28.67 6.37 34.90
N SER A 11 -28.21 7.58 34.60
CA SER A 11 -28.11 8.67 35.59
C SER A 11 -29.46 9.05 36.20
N LYS A 12 -30.57 8.82 35.49
CA LYS A 12 -31.93 9.10 35.98
C LYS A 12 -32.46 8.00 36.93
N ASP A 13 -31.87 6.81 36.90
CA ASP A 13 -32.24 5.67 37.76
C ASP A 13 -31.09 4.67 37.85
N ILE A 14 -30.19 4.90 38.80
CA ILE A 14 -28.91 4.20 38.93
C ILE A 14 -29.05 2.75 39.42
N ASN A 15 -30.21 2.41 40.01
CA ASN A 15 -30.48 1.09 40.58
C ASN A 15 -31.22 0.15 39.61
N SER A 16 -31.46 0.60 38.36
CA SER A 16 -32.16 -0.22 37.37
C SER A 16 -31.22 -1.18 36.65
N ASP A 17 -31.36 -2.48 36.92
CA ASP A 17 -30.62 -3.56 36.27
C ASP A 17 -30.75 -3.54 34.74
N ASN A 18 -31.94 -3.19 34.23
CA ASN A 18 -32.20 -3.05 32.80
C ASN A 18 -31.36 -1.91 32.18
N LYS A 19 -31.26 -0.76 32.87
CA LYS A 19 -30.47 0.37 32.37
C LYS A 19 -28.97 0.11 32.46
N LYS A 20 -28.50 -0.57 33.50
CA LYS A 20 -27.11 -1.02 33.61
C LYS A 20 -26.76 -1.97 32.47
N SER A 21 -27.62 -2.96 32.20
CA SER A 21 -27.44 -3.92 31.11
C SER A 21 -27.40 -3.23 29.75
N LEU A 22 -28.30 -2.26 29.51
CA LEU A 22 -28.30 -1.48 28.28
C LEU A 22 -27.02 -0.65 28.09
N VAL A 23 -26.46 -0.09 29.17
CA VAL A 23 -25.18 0.64 29.11
C VAL A 23 -24.03 -0.30 28.74
N VAL A 24 -23.95 -1.45 29.40
CA VAL A 24 -22.91 -2.47 29.16
C VAL A 24 -23.01 -3.02 27.73
N GLU A 25 -24.22 -3.28 27.23
CA GLU A 25 -24.45 -3.74 25.86
C GLU A 25 -24.00 -2.69 24.84
N ASN A 26 -24.43 -1.44 24.99
CA ASN A 26 -24.01 -0.36 24.10
C ASN A 26 -22.51 -0.11 24.13
N ALA A 27 -21.89 -0.24 25.31
CA ALA A 27 -20.44 -0.16 25.49
C ALA A 27 -19.71 -1.30 24.77
N SER A 28 -20.23 -2.53 24.89
CA SER A 28 -19.66 -3.70 24.22
C SER A 28 -19.77 -3.56 22.71
N ASN A 29 -20.91 -3.10 22.19
CA ASN A 29 -21.11 -2.89 20.76
C ASN A 29 -20.15 -1.84 20.20
N LEU A 30 -19.95 -0.73 20.92
CA LEU A 30 -18.98 0.30 20.54
C LEU A 30 -17.55 -0.25 20.55
N ALA A 31 -17.15 -0.93 21.62
CA ALA A 31 -15.81 -1.50 21.74
C ALA A 31 -15.52 -2.55 20.66
N THR A 32 -16.48 -3.42 20.37
CA THR A 32 -16.40 -4.39 19.28
C THR A 32 -16.26 -3.71 17.93
N LEU A 33 -17.07 -2.68 17.63
CA LEU A 33 -16.97 -1.94 16.36
C LEU A 33 -15.59 -1.29 16.17
N ILE A 34 -15.05 -0.66 17.21
CA ILE A 34 -13.72 -0.03 17.18
C ILE A 34 -12.64 -1.09 16.94
N SER A 35 -12.66 -2.17 17.72
CA SER A 35 -11.68 -3.25 17.61
C SER A 35 -11.75 -4.00 16.28
N GLU A 36 -12.95 -4.26 15.75
CA GLU A 36 -13.12 -4.85 14.41
C GLU A 36 -12.64 -3.92 13.31
N SER A 37 -12.86 -2.61 13.42
CA SER A 37 -12.36 -1.63 12.45
C SER A 37 -10.84 -1.57 12.45
N TYR A 38 -10.22 -1.58 13.64
CA TYR A 38 -8.76 -1.67 13.78
C TYR A 38 -8.22 -2.97 13.16
N LYS A 39 -8.83 -4.12 13.45
CA LYS A 39 -8.42 -5.41 12.86
C LYS A 39 -8.56 -5.47 11.34
N LYS A 40 -9.58 -4.81 10.78
CA LYS A 40 -9.72 -4.69 9.31
C LYS A 40 -8.58 -3.87 8.70
N LEU A 41 -8.19 -2.76 9.32
CA LEU A 41 -7.04 -1.97 8.88
C LEU A 41 -5.73 -2.74 9.07
N ASP A 42 -5.58 -3.48 10.17
CA ASP A 42 -4.40 -4.31 10.41
C ASP A 42 -4.25 -5.43 9.38
N LYS A 43 -5.36 -6.11 9.05
CA LYS A 43 -5.38 -7.08 7.96
C LYS A 43 -5.02 -6.44 6.62
N LEU A 44 -5.64 -5.30 6.30
CA LEU A 44 -5.34 -4.57 5.07
C LEU A 44 -3.85 -4.23 4.99
N LYS A 45 -3.25 -3.78 6.10
CA LYS A 45 -1.81 -3.53 6.19
C LYS A 45 -0.99 -4.77 5.85
N GLY A 46 -1.32 -5.92 6.44
CA GLY A 46 -0.63 -7.19 6.15
C GLY A 46 -0.80 -7.65 4.70
N ASP A 47 -1.95 -7.37 4.07
CA ASP A 47 -2.14 -7.60 2.64
C ASP A 47 -1.22 -6.69 1.81
N ILE A 48 -0.97 -5.44 2.26
CA ILE A 48 -0.03 -4.52 1.59
C ILE A 48 1.42 -4.93 1.79
N ASP A 49 1.79 -5.40 2.98
CA ASP A 49 3.12 -5.98 3.22
C ASP A 49 3.38 -7.14 2.25
N SER A 50 2.39 -8.03 2.09
CA SER A 50 2.48 -9.15 1.14
C SER A 50 2.58 -8.69 -0.33
N ASN A 51 1.89 -7.61 -0.69
CA ASN A 51 1.98 -7.01 -2.02
C ASN A 51 3.36 -6.38 -2.26
N ILE A 52 3.93 -5.70 -1.27
CA ILE A 52 5.28 -5.14 -1.33
C ILE A 52 6.30 -6.25 -1.57
N ASP A 53 6.23 -7.34 -0.80
CA ASP A 53 7.12 -8.49 -0.97
C ASP A 53 7.00 -9.10 -2.38
N THR A 54 5.77 -9.20 -2.89
CA THR A 54 5.48 -9.72 -4.23
C THR A 54 6.05 -8.80 -5.32
N GLU A 55 5.88 -7.49 -5.18
CA GLU A 55 6.41 -6.50 -6.13
C GLU A 55 7.94 -6.50 -6.14
N ILE A 56 8.59 -6.54 -4.97
CA ILE A 56 10.06 -6.64 -4.87
C ILE A 56 10.57 -7.91 -5.54
N LYS A 57 9.88 -9.04 -5.35
CA LYS A 57 10.23 -10.30 -6.03
C LYS A 57 10.14 -10.15 -7.55
N GLN A 58 9.06 -9.57 -8.07
CA GLN A 58 8.91 -9.34 -9.50
C GLN A 58 9.99 -8.41 -10.06
N ILE A 59 10.33 -7.33 -9.34
CA ILE A 59 11.44 -6.43 -9.70
C ILE A 59 12.75 -7.21 -9.79
N ASN A 60 13.06 -8.03 -8.79
CA ASN A 60 14.28 -8.84 -8.76
C ASN A 60 14.33 -9.88 -9.90
N ASP A 61 13.21 -10.53 -10.21
CA ASP A 61 13.11 -11.47 -11.34
C ASP A 61 13.35 -10.76 -12.69
N MET A 62 12.86 -9.52 -12.83
CA MET A 62 13.07 -8.68 -14.01
C MET A 62 14.52 -8.19 -14.12
N LEU A 63 15.13 -7.76 -13.01
CA LEU A 63 16.54 -7.36 -12.97
C LEU A 63 17.46 -8.51 -13.36
N LYS A 64 17.18 -9.72 -12.86
CA LYS A 64 17.91 -10.92 -13.26
C LYS A 64 17.74 -11.24 -14.75
N SER A 65 16.52 -11.14 -15.26
CA SER A 65 16.24 -11.34 -16.68
C SER A 65 16.99 -10.32 -17.54
N LEU A 66 17.07 -9.07 -17.09
CA LEU A 66 17.83 -8.00 -17.74
C LEU A 66 19.34 -8.29 -17.74
N GLU A 67 19.88 -8.81 -16.64
CA GLU A 67 21.29 -9.22 -16.54
C GLU A 67 21.63 -10.34 -17.54
N ASP A 68 20.81 -11.40 -17.56
CA ASP A 68 20.99 -12.55 -18.46
C ASP A 68 20.84 -12.14 -19.95
N LEU A 69 19.93 -11.20 -20.21
CA LEU A 69 19.73 -10.64 -21.54
C LEU A 69 20.92 -9.80 -22.01
N ASN A 70 21.48 -8.95 -21.13
CA ASN A 70 22.68 -8.18 -21.44
C ASN A 70 23.87 -9.08 -21.77
N LYS A 71 24.08 -10.18 -21.03
CA LYS A 71 25.11 -11.18 -21.37
C LYS A 71 24.89 -11.78 -22.76
N SER A 72 23.65 -12.08 -23.12
CA SER A 72 23.30 -12.65 -24.42
C SER A 72 23.51 -11.65 -25.57
N ILE A 73 23.14 -10.39 -25.35
CA ILE A 73 23.39 -9.28 -26.29
C ILE A 73 24.88 -9.10 -26.52
N ASP A 74 25.70 -9.12 -25.46
CA ASP A 74 27.15 -8.96 -25.55
C ASP A 74 27.80 -10.08 -26.36
N ILE A 75 27.37 -11.33 -26.17
CA ILE A 75 27.87 -12.49 -26.93
C ILE A 75 27.57 -12.33 -28.42
N ILE A 76 26.33 -11.97 -28.78
CA ILE A 76 25.92 -11.86 -30.19
C ILE A 76 26.56 -10.63 -30.84
N SER A 77 26.61 -9.51 -30.14
CA SER A 77 27.25 -8.28 -30.61
C SER A 77 28.75 -8.47 -30.83
N GLY A 78 29.42 -9.24 -29.96
CA GLY A 78 30.82 -9.64 -30.10
C GLY A 78 31.09 -10.51 -31.34
N SER A 79 30.08 -11.20 -31.87
CA SER A 79 30.17 -11.96 -33.13
C SER A 79 29.92 -11.10 -34.38
N GLY A 80 29.62 -9.80 -34.22
CA GLY A 80 29.34 -8.87 -35.32
C GLY A 80 27.90 -8.88 -35.84
N SER A 81 26.99 -9.62 -35.18
CA SER A 81 25.56 -9.63 -35.49
C SER A 81 24.78 -8.70 -34.55
N THR A 82 23.71 -8.07 -35.03
CA THR A 82 22.83 -7.22 -34.21
C THR A 82 21.65 -8.03 -33.65
N PRO A 83 21.54 -8.21 -32.31
CA PRO A 83 20.49 -9.04 -31.73
C PRO A 83 19.19 -8.24 -31.50
N ASN A 84 18.51 -7.85 -32.58
CA ASN A 84 17.34 -6.98 -32.52
C ASN A 84 16.24 -7.51 -31.57
N ASP A 85 15.89 -8.80 -31.66
CA ASP A 85 14.89 -9.41 -30.77
C ASP A 85 15.24 -9.31 -29.28
N LEU A 86 16.55 -9.39 -28.94
CA LEU A 86 17.01 -9.24 -27.56
C LEU A 86 16.98 -7.78 -27.11
N LEU A 87 17.22 -6.83 -28.02
CA LEU A 87 17.10 -5.40 -27.72
C LEU A 87 15.64 -5.03 -27.46
N ASP A 88 14.71 -5.57 -28.24
CA ASP A 88 13.27 -5.36 -28.03
C ASP A 88 12.80 -5.93 -26.69
N GLU A 89 13.26 -7.13 -26.33
CA GLU A 89 12.94 -7.72 -25.03
C GLU A 89 13.54 -6.92 -23.87
N ARG A 90 14.72 -6.33 -24.06
CA ARG A 90 15.38 -5.48 -23.07
C ARG A 90 14.55 -4.24 -22.81
N ASP A 91 14.11 -3.59 -23.88
CA ASP A 91 13.31 -2.38 -23.81
C ASP A 91 11.95 -2.67 -23.17
N ARG A 92 11.34 -3.83 -23.45
CA ARG A 92 10.12 -4.31 -22.76
C ARG A 92 10.32 -4.49 -21.26
N ILE A 93 11.44 -5.09 -20.83
CA ILE A 93 11.75 -5.28 -19.40
C ILE A 93 11.97 -3.93 -18.73
N LEU A 94 12.74 -3.03 -19.36
CA LEU A 94 13.01 -1.69 -18.84
C LEU A 94 11.74 -0.84 -18.71
N ASP A 95 10.86 -0.88 -19.70
CA ASP A 95 9.56 -0.21 -19.64
C ASP A 95 8.72 -0.72 -18.47
N ASN A 96 8.63 -2.05 -18.28
CA ASN A 96 7.91 -2.62 -17.15
C ASN A 96 8.56 -2.29 -15.79
N LEU A 97 9.90 -2.23 -15.72
CA LEU A 97 10.60 -1.82 -14.50
C LEU A 97 10.28 -0.37 -14.17
N SER A 98 10.23 0.51 -15.17
CA SER A 98 9.92 1.94 -14.99
C SER A 98 8.53 2.20 -14.39
N PHE A 99 7.56 1.31 -14.61
CA PHE A 99 6.25 1.37 -13.93
C PHE A 99 6.34 1.00 -12.45
N LYS A 100 7.33 0.18 -12.07
CA LYS A 100 7.48 -0.34 -10.71
C LYS A 100 8.34 0.55 -9.82
N LEU A 101 9.44 1.07 -10.36
CA LEU A 101 10.36 1.99 -9.68
C LEU A 101 11.14 2.84 -10.68
N ASP A 102 11.61 4.01 -10.22
CA ASP A 102 12.47 4.90 -11.02
C ASP A 102 13.91 4.40 -11.00
N LEU A 103 14.35 3.82 -12.12
CA LEU A 103 15.71 3.32 -12.31
C LEU A 103 16.77 4.44 -12.36
N GLU A 104 16.37 5.69 -12.62
CA GLU A 104 17.29 6.82 -12.71
C GLU A 104 17.57 7.46 -11.35
N ASN A 105 16.71 7.21 -10.36
CA ASN A 105 16.84 7.70 -9.00
C ASN A 105 18.17 7.25 -8.37
N SER A 106 18.90 8.18 -7.74
CA SER A 106 20.21 7.90 -7.14
C SER A 106 20.16 6.87 -6.03
N ASP A 107 19.11 6.90 -5.20
CA ASP A 107 18.93 5.95 -4.11
C ASP A 107 18.62 4.57 -4.68
N VAL A 108 17.77 4.49 -5.71
CA VAL A 108 17.50 3.23 -6.41
C VAL A 108 18.76 2.67 -7.06
N LYS A 109 19.56 3.49 -7.75
CA LYS A 109 20.85 3.07 -8.32
C LYS A 109 21.81 2.51 -7.27
N ASN A 110 21.85 3.12 -6.09
CA ASN A 110 22.67 2.64 -4.98
C ASN A 110 22.16 1.29 -4.45
N MET A 111 20.85 1.12 -4.29
CA MET A 111 20.25 -0.16 -3.87
C MET A 111 20.48 -1.27 -4.90
N LEU A 112 20.46 -0.92 -6.18
CA LEU A 112 20.68 -1.87 -7.27
C LEU A 112 22.16 -2.15 -7.55
N SER A 113 23.09 -1.60 -6.76
CA SER A 113 24.53 -1.79 -6.97
C SER A 113 24.97 -3.26 -6.87
N ASP A 114 24.29 -4.04 -6.03
CA ASP A 114 24.50 -5.48 -5.89
C ASP A 114 23.62 -6.32 -6.84
N GLY A 115 22.90 -5.67 -7.77
CA GLY A 115 22.05 -6.32 -8.77
C GLY A 115 20.71 -6.85 -8.25
N LYS A 116 20.39 -6.59 -6.98
CA LYS A 116 19.16 -7.06 -6.32
C LYS A 116 18.65 -6.00 -5.35
N LEU A 117 17.34 -5.83 -5.31
CA LEU A 117 16.64 -4.97 -4.36
C LEU A 117 16.29 -5.75 -3.09
N GLU A 118 16.69 -5.22 -1.92
CA GLU A 118 16.35 -5.82 -0.63
C GLU A 118 15.37 -4.96 0.20
N LEU A 119 14.44 -5.63 0.89
CA LEU A 119 13.38 -4.97 1.66
C LEU A 119 13.92 -3.99 2.71
N ASN A 120 15.04 -4.32 3.35
CA ASN A 120 15.64 -3.50 4.40
C ASN A 120 16.19 -2.19 3.87
N GLU A 121 16.61 -2.15 2.60
CA GLU A 121 17.15 -0.96 1.96
C GLU A 121 16.05 0.03 1.58
N LEU A 122 14.81 -0.45 1.46
CA LEU A 122 13.62 0.33 1.17
C LEU A 122 13.05 1.04 2.41
N LYS A 123 13.64 0.80 3.59
CA LYS A 123 13.26 1.45 4.85
C LYS A 123 14.33 2.42 5.32
N ASN A 124 13.90 3.47 5.99
CA ASN A 124 14.75 4.37 6.75
C ASN A 124 15.14 3.74 8.10
N ALA A 125 16.11 4.33 8.78
CA ALA A 125 16.58 3.85 10.08
C ALA A 125 15.50 3.85 11.18
N ASP A 126 14.44 4.66 11.00
CA ASP A 126 13.27 4.72 11.89
C ASP A 126 12.18 3.68 11.55
N GLY A 127 12.39 2.86 10.52
CA GLY A 127 11.45 1.86 10.04
C GLY A 127 10.39 2.38 9.07
N THR A 128 10.36 3.69 8.77
CA THR A 128 9.47 4.25 7.75
C THR A 128 9.96 3.89 6.34
N TRP A 129 9.05 3.85 5.37
CA TRP A 129 9.43 3.60 3.98
C TRP A 129 10.17 4.80 3.38
N LYS A 130 11.17 4.52 2.55
CA LYS A 130 11.84 5.55 1.75
C LYS A 130 10.87 6.18 0.77
N THR A 131 11.05 7.47 0.53
CA THR A 131 10.24 8.26 -0.39
C THR A 131 11.03 8.61 -1.64
N GLY A 132 10.35 8.74 -2.77
CA GLY A 132 10.96 9.20 -4.02
C GLY A 132 11.48 8.09 -4.92
N ILE A 133 11.20 6.82 -4.58
CA ILE A 133 11.49 5.65 -5.42
C ILE A 133 10.51 5.55 -6.62
N SER A 134 9.35 6.21 -6.50
CA SER A 134 8.26 6.27 -7.50
C SER A 134 7.64 4.90 -7.84
N GLY A 135 6.79 4.88 -8.87
CA GLY A 135 6.15 3.67 -9.40
C GLY A 135 5.13 3.02 -8.46
N THR A 136 4.78 1.78 -8.77
CA THR A 136 3.85 0.98 -7.95
C THR A 136 4.37 0.80 -6.52
N LEU A 137 5.70 0.69 -6.35
CA LEU A 137 6.31 0.47 -5.05
C LEU A 137 6.12 1.65 -4.10
N GLN A 138 6.33 2.88 -4.58
CA GLN A 138 6.04 4.10 -3.81
C GLN A 138 4.56 4.20 -3.45
N GLY A 139 3.65 3.85 -4.37
CA GLY A 139 2.22 3.84 -4.10
C GLY A 139 1.84 2.88 -2.97
N LEU A 140 2.44 1.68 -2.92
CA LEU A 140 2.24 0.74 -1.83
C LEU A 140 2.78 1.26 -0.49
N PHE A 141 3.94 1.91 -0.50
CA PHE A 141 4.53 2.53 0.71
C PHE A 141 3.67 3.65 1.27
N GLU A 142 3.14 4.51 0.41
CA GLU A 142 2.23 5.60 0.80
C GLU A 142 0.94 5.02 1.39
N MET A 143 0.37 4.00 0.76
CA MET A 143 -0.84 3.36 1.25
C MET A 143 -0.61 2.67 2.60
N HIS A 144 0.52 1.97 2.76
CA HIS A 144 0.93 1.39 4.04
C HIS A 144 1.04 2.46 5.14
N GLY A 145 1.71 3.58 4.86
CA GLY A 145 1.85 4.69 5.81
C GLY A 145 0.52 5.34 6.21
N LYS A 146 -0.40 5.48 5.25
CA LYS A 146 -1.77 5.97 5.51
C LYS A 146 -2.56 5.01 6.40
N ILE A 147 -2.48 3.71 6.16
CA ILE A 147 -3.14 2.69 7.01
C ILE A 147 -2.58 2.73 8.43
N ASP A 148 -1.26 2.87 8.60
CA ASP A 148 -0.67 3.02 9.94
C ASP A 148 -1.18 4.27 10.66
N THR A 149 -1.33 5.39 9.94
CA THR A 149 -1.92 6.61 10.50
C THR A 149 -3.35 6.35 10.98
N TYR A 150 -4.19 5.72 10.14
CA TYR A 150 -5.57 5.42 10.50
C TYR A 150 -5.68 4.46 11.69
N LYS A 151 -4.79 3.48 11.78
CA LYS A 151 -4.71 2.57 12.93
C LYS A 151 -4.34 3.34 14.21
N SER A 152 -3.36 4.25 14.12
CA SER A 152 -2.96 5.10 15.24
C SER A 152 -4.13 5.97 15.70
N ASP A 153 -4.83 6.64 14.79
CA ASP A 153 -5.98 7.50 15.11
C ASP A 153 -7.08 6.72 15.84
N LEU A 154 -7.44 5.52 15.36
CA LEU A 154 -8.42 4.66 16.03
C LEU A 154 -7.95 4.23 17.43
N LYS A 155 -6.65 3.96 17.58
CA LYS A 155 -6.07 3.58 18.86
C LYS A 155 -6.10 4.74 19.85
N ASP A 156 -5.74 5.93 19.40
CA ASP A 156 -5.75 7.14 20.22
C ASP A 156 -7.17 7.47 20.69
N VAL A 157 -8.17 7.38 19.79
CA VAL A 157 -9.59 7.50 20.15
C VAL A 157 -10.00 6.48 21.19
N SER A 158 -9.60 5.23 21.00
CA SER A 158 -9.89 4.12 21.90
C SER A 158 -9.29 4.34 23.30
N ASP A 159 -8.00 4.69 23.36
CA ASP A 159 -7.28 4.94 24.61
C ASP A 159 -7.81 6.19 25.32
N GLY A 160 -8.07 7.27 24.58
CA GLY A 160 -8.65 8.50 25.11
C GLY A 160 -10.06 8.27 25.68
N LEU A 161 -10.92 7.55 24.96
CA LEU A 161 -12.26 7.17 25.42
C LEU A 161 -12.20 6.33 26.69
N ALA A 162 -11.37 5.29 26.71
CA ALA A 162 -11.22 4.40 27.85
C ALA A 162 -10.70 5.16 29.07
N LYS A 163 -9.65 5.98 28.90
CA LYS A 163 -9.07 6.80 29.96
C LYS A 163 -10.10 7.73 30.59
N GLN A 164 -10.80 8.54 29.80
CA GLN A 164 -11.77 9.51 30.33
C GLN A 164 -12.92 8.83 31.09
N ILE A 165 -13.40 7.70 30.58
CA ILE A 165 -14.49 6.97 31.23
C ILE A 165 -14.01 6.29 32.50
N ASN A 166 -12.83 5.67 32.47
CA ASN A 166 -12.24 5.04 33.65
C ASN A 166 -11.88 6.08 34.72
N ASP A 167 -11.38 7.26 34.34
CA ASP A 167 -11.06 8.36 35.26
C ASP A 167 -12.32 8.81 36.02
N VAL A 168 -13.46 8.97 35.32
CA VAL A 168 -14.73 9.29 35.97
C VAL A 168 -15.28 8.11 36.78
N TYR A 169 -15.21 6.89 36.25
CA TYR A 169 -15.73 5.68 36.91
C TYR A 169 -14.98 5.33 38.20
N ASN A 170 -13.67 5.58 38.24
CA ASN A 170 -12.82 5.30 39.39
C ASN A 170 -12.74 6.50 40.37
N SER A 171 -13.39 7.63 40.06
CA SER A 171 -13.25 8.88 40.83
C SER A 171 -13.75 8.81 42.27
N SER A 172 -14.82 8.05 42.55
CA SER A 172 -15.40 7.91 43.91
C SER A 172 -15.00 6.62 44.61
N ALA A 173 -14.36 5.70 43.91
CA ALA A 173 -14.30 4.32 44.31
C ALA A 173 -12.85 3.93 44.61
N GLY A 174 -12.48 4.03 45.90
CA GLY A 174 -11.09 3.86 46.35
C GLY A 174 -10.45 2.57 45.82
N ILE A 175 -9.30 2.72 45.13
CA ILE A 175 -8.21 1.80 44.73
C ILE A 175 -8.57 0.39 44.18
N THR A 176 -9.73 -0.20 44.49
CA THR A 176 -10.14 -1.56 44.13
C THR A 176 -11.18 -1.61 43.02
N VAL A 177 -11.40 -0.52 42.29
CA VAL A 177 -12.29 -0.53 41.13
C VAL A 177 -11.55 -0.98 39.89
N ARG A 178 -12.11 -2.01 39.27
CA ARG A 178 -11.71 -2.50 37.97
C ARG A 178 -12.20 -1.52 36.92
N ASP A 179 -11.30 -1.07 36.06
CA ASP A 179 -11.62 -0.21 34.92
C ASP A 179 -12.83 -0.70 34.12
N PHE A 180 -13.68 0.24 33.68
CA PHE A 180 -14.86 -0.08 32.86
C PHE A 180 -14.45 -0.58 31.46
N PHE A 181 -13.52 0.14 30.82
CA PHE A 181 -12.87 -0.28 29.57
C PHE A 181 -11.45 -0.75 29.84
N ILE A 182 -11.05 -1.82 29.17
CA ILE A 182 -9.68 -2.32 29.14
C ILE A 182 -9.16 -2.10 27.72
N THR A 183 -8.03 -1.41 27.58
CA THR A 183 -7.32 -1.30 26.32
C THR A 183 -6.15 -2.28 26.26
N SER A 184 -5.78 -2.71 25.06
CA SER A 184 -4.66 -3.63 24.85
C SER A 184 -3.72 -3.10 23.77
N ASN A 185 -2.43 -3.34 23.98
CA ASN A 185 -1.37 -3.07 23.00
C ASN A 185 -0.83 -4.36 22.38
N VAL A 186 -1.45 -5.50 22.68
CA VAL A 186 -1.02 -6.81 22.19
C VAL A 186 -1.57 -7.03 20.78
N ALA A 187 -0.69 -7.42 19.85
CA ALA A 187 -1.08 -7.70 18.47
C ALA A 187 -2.15 -8.82 18.41
N GLY A 188 -3.19 -8.62 17.58
CA GLY A 188 -4.29 -9.57 17.41
C GLY A 188 -5.39 -9.50 18.48
N GLU A 189 -5.16 -8.81 19.60
CA GLU A 189 -6.20 -8.56 20.59
C GLU A 189 -7.13 -7.41 20.19
N ASP A 190 -8.29 -7.35 20.84
CA ASP A 190 -9.17 -6.17 20.76
C ASP A 190 -8.47 -4.97 21.42
N ILE A 191 -8.31 -3.88 20.66
CA ILE A 191 -7.68 -2.64 21.17
C ILE A 191 -8.48 -2.01 22.32
N ILE A 192 -9.79 -2.30 22.38
CA ILE A 192 -10.67 -1.95 23.49
C ILE A 192 -11.72 -3.02 23.71
N LYS A 193 -11.99 -3.32 24.98
CA LYS A 193 -13.06 -4.20 25.42
C LYS A 193 -13.69 -3.69 26.71
N VAL A 194 -14.98 -3.93 26.90
CA VAL A 194 -15.60 -3.77 28.21
C VAL A 194 -15.04 -4.83 29.15
N ASN A 195 -14.81 -4.46 30.40
CA ASN A 195 -14.31 -5.38 31.40
C ASN A 195 -15.14 -6.67 31.45
N PRO A 196 -14.54 -7.87 31.30
CA PRO A 196 -15.29 -9.12 31.22
C PRO A 196 -16.24 -9.36 32.39
N ALA A 197 -15.91 -8.92 33.61
CA ALA A 197 -16.78 -9.13 34.75
C ALA A 197 -18.00 -8.18 34.76
N ILE A 198 -17.82 -6.92 34.35
CA ILE A 198 -18.92 -5.98 34.13
C ILE A 198 -19.81 -6.47 32.97
N LYS A 199 -19.20 -7.07 31.93
CA LYS A 199 -19.92 -7.67 30.80
C LYS A 199 -20.76 -8.89 31.20
N SER A 200 -20.22 -9.77 32.04
CA SER A 200 -20.92 -10.97 32.51
C SER A 200 -21.97 -10.66 33.58
N ASN A 201 -21.80 -9.58 34.34
CA ASN A 201 -22.72 -9.17 35.36
C ASN A 201 -22.84 -7.63 35.44
N SER A 202 -23.89 -7.09 34.82
CA SER A 202 -24.20 -5.66 34.84
C SER A 202 -24.37 -5.07 36.24
N ASN A 203 -24.64 -5.89 37.26
CA ASN A 203 -24.77 -5.44 38.65
C ASN A 203 -23.43 -5.16 39.32
N GLU A 204 -22.31 -5.59 38.73
CA GLU A 204 -20.96 -5.16 39.13
C GLU A 204 -20.65 -3.72 38.75
N LEU A 205 -21.49 -3.11 37.90
CA LEU A 205 -21.40 -1.69 37.58
C LEU A 205 -21.80 -0.86 38.82
N LYS A 206 -20.77 -0.41 39.54
CA LYS A 206 -20.88 0.38 40.78
C LYS A 206 -20.45 1.81 40.48
N LEU A 207 -21.44 2.70 40.39
CA LEU A 207 -21.22 4.13 40.23
C LEU A 207 -22.37 4.93 40.86
N THR A 208 -22.13 6.20 41.06
CA THR A 208 -23.10 7.18 41.53
C THR A 208 -23.87 7.81 40.38
N THR A 209 -25.02 8.42 40.70
CA THR A 209 -25.79 9.23 39.75
C THR A 209 -24.96 10.38 39.14
N GLU A 210 -24.06 10.97 39.93
CA GLU A 210 -23.20 12.07 39.49
C GLU A 210 -22.17 11.59 38.46
N GLU A 211 -21.51 10.45 38.70
CA GLU A 211 -20.57 9.85 37.75
C GLU A 211 -21.26 9.45 36.44
N ALA A 212 -22.46 8.85 36.52
CA ALA A 212 -23.24 8.51 35.33
C ALA A 212 -23.57 9.75 34.50
N SER A 213 -23.91 10.86 35.16
CA SER A 213 -24.19 12.14 34.51
C SER A 213 -22.93 12.77 33.89
N LYS A 214 -21.79 12.69 34.58
CA LYS A 214 -20.48 13.15 34.05
C LYS A 214 -20.11 12.36 32.79
N ILE A 215 -20.18 11.04 32.82
CA ILE A 215 -19.91 10.18 31.65
C ILE A 215 -20.83 10.55 30.48
N ALA A 216 -22.12 10.79 30.73
CA ALA A 216 -23.07 11.18 29.68
C ALA A 216 -22.71 12.51 28.99
N LYS A 217 -22.05 13.44 29.71
CA LYS A 217 -21.65 14.77 29.21
C LYS A 217 -20.29 14.76 28.50
N LEU A 218 -19.45 13.74 28.70
CA LEU A 218 -18.15 13.60 28.02
C LEU A 218 -18.23 13.67 26.48
N LYS A 219 -19.39 13.39 25.89
CA LYS A 219 -19.60 13.50 24.44
C LYS A 219 -19.38 14.93 23.91
N ASP A 220 -19.66 15.94 24.74
CA ASP A 220 -19.62 17.37 24.39
C ASP A 220 -18.37 18.06 24.96
N GLU A 221 -17.66 17.39 25.88
CA GLU A 221 -16.44 17.92 26.48
C GLU A 221 -15.26 17.73 25.54
N LYS A 222 -14.43 18.77 25.45
CA LYS A 222 -13.14 18.68 24.78
C LYS A 222 -12.22 17.90 25.71
N ILE A 223 -11.78 16.74 25.25
CA ILE A 223 -10.87 15.87 25.98
C ILE A 223 -9.55 15.78 25.25
N ASP A 224 -8.48 15.54 26.01
CA ASP A 224 -7.21 15.14 25.43
C ASP A 224 -7.31 13.67 25.01
N ILE A 225 -7.40 13.43 23.70
CA ILE A 225 -7.50 12.09 23.10
C ILE A 225 -6.10 11.50 22.89
N GLY A 226 -5.04 12.09 23.47
CA GLY A 226 -3.69 11.53 23.39
C GLY A 226 -2.99 11.82 22.06
N VAL A 227 -3.52 12.73 21.25
CA VAL A 227 -2.83 13.20 20.03
C VAL A 227 -1.54 13.89 20.46
N ALA A 228 -0.39 13.38 20.02
CA ALA A 228 0.92 13.99 20.24
C ALA A 228 0.85 15.50 19.95
N GLY A 229 0.96 16.33 20.99
CA GLY A 229 0.78 17.79 20.91
C GLY A 229 -0.41 18.36 21.70
N GLY A 230 -1.18 17.55 22.45
CA GLY A 230 -2.19 18.05 23.39
C GLY A 230 -3.41 18.69 22.71
N LYS A 231 -3.74 18.24 21.48
CA LYS A 231 -4.94 18.71 20.79
C LYS A 231 -6.18 18.21 21.52
N VAL A 232 -6.83 19.14 22.22
CA VAL A 232 -8.09 18.89 22.91
C VAL A 232 -9.24 18.92 21.89
N SER A 233 -9.88 17.78 21.67
CA SER A 233 -11.02 17.65 20.75
C SER A 233 -12.14 16.85 21.41
N THR A 234 -13.39 17.04 20.96
CA THR A 234 -14.46 16.11 21.38
C THR A 234 -14.26 14.78 20.68
N ILE A 235 -14.73 13.68 21.29
CA ILE A 235 -14.70 12.34 20.68
C ILE A 235 -15.43 12.35 19.33
N SER A 236 -16.53 13.11 19.23
CA SER A 236 -17.29 13.21 17.99
C SER A 236 -16.54 13.97 16.90
N ASP A 237 -15.80 15.03 17.24
CA ASP A 237 -15.07 15.80 16.24
C ASP A 237 -13.86 15.03 15.72
N HIS A 238 -13.18 14.29 16.59
CA HIS A 238 -12.07 13.43 16.18
C HIS A 238 -12.55 12.31 15.25
N TYR A 239 -13.64 11.62 15.59
CA TYR A 239 -14.21 10.59 14.71
C TYR A 239 -14.65 11.16 13.35
N LYS A 240 -15.21 12.37 13.33
CA LYS A 240 -15.54 13.06 12.05
C LYS A 240 -14.27 13.38 11.27
N ALA A 241 -13.23 13.90 11.91
CA ALA A 241 -11.96 14.21 11.27
C ALA A 241 -11.30 12.95 10.68
N PHE A 242 -11.39 11.82 11.37
CA PHE A 242 -10.96 10.52 10.84
C PHE A 242 -11.78 10.09 9.61
N ALA A 243 -13.11 10.19 9.67
CA ALA A 243 -13.95 9.85 8.52
C ALA A 243 -13.70 10.79 7.32
N GLU A 244 -13.48 12.08 7.59
CA GLU A 244 -13.12 13.09 6.59
C GLU A 244 -11.73 12.83 5.99
N SER A 245 -10.72 12.45 6.80
CA SER A 245 -9.38 12.17 6.30
C SER A 245 -9.39 10.98 5.34
N VAL A 246 -10.05 9.88 5.70
CA VAL A 246 -10.23 8.72 4.83
C VAL A 246 -10.93 9.11 3.53
N GLY A 247 -11.99 9.92 3.62
CA GLY A 247 -12.75 10.38 2.45
C GLY A 247 -11.93 11.28 1.52
N LEU A 248 -11.23 12.27 2.08
CA LEU A 248 -10.40 13.21 1.32
C LEU A 248 -9.19 12.53 0.70
N ASP A 249 -8.50 11.66 1.44
CA ASP A 249 -7.37 10.89 0.91
C ASP A 249 -7.82 9.97 -0.22
N SER A 250 -8.97 9.28 -0.09
CA SER A 250 -9.53 8.46 -1.16
C SER A 250 -9.90 9.29 -2.40
N GLN A 251 -10.54 10.45 -2.21
CA GLN A 251 -10.87 11.35 -3.31
C GLN A 251 -9.61 11.87 -4.02
N LYS A 252 -8.58 12.23 -3.25
CA LYS A 252 -7.30 12.71 -3.77
C LYS A 252 -6.63 11.63 -4.61
N VAL A 253 -6.49 10.41 -4.10
CA VAL A 253 -5.86 9.29 -4.84
C VAL A 253 -6.60 9.00 -6.15
N ASN A 254 -7.93 9.02 -6.14
CA ASN A 254 -8.72 8.85 -7.38
C ASN A 254 -8.48 9.97 -8.40
N GLN A 255 -8.36 11.22 -7.93
CA GLN A 255 -8.08 12.35 -8.81
C GLN A 255 -6.65 12.29 -9.37
N ASP A 256 -5.68 11.93 -8.54
CA ASP A 256 -4.28 11.79 -8.91
C ASP A 256 -4.09 10.64 -9.92
N GLU A 257 -4.78 9.50 -9.77
CA GLU A 257 -4.79 8.42 -10.76
C GLU A 257 -5.26 8.91 -12.14
N VAL A 258 -6.40 9.60 -12.17
CA VAL A 258 -6.99 10.10 -13.43
C VAL A 258 -6.06 11.08 -14.11
N ASN A 259 -5.37 11.92 -13.34
CA ASN A 259 -4.41 12.87 -13.88
C ASN A 259 -3.15 12.17 -14.38
N GLN A 260 -2.60 11.23 -13.62
CA GLN A 260 -1.38 10.50 -13.98
C GLN A 260 -1.59 9.65 -15.23
N ARG A 261 -2.74 8.97 -15.35
CA ARG A 261 -3.09 8.20 -16.54
C ARG A 261 -3.16 9.07 -17.81
N LYS A 262 -3.63 10.32 -17.71
CA LYS A 262 -3.61 11.25 -18.85
C LYS A 262 -2.18 11.61 -19.27
N ILE A 263 -1.28 11.81 -18.31
CA ILE A 263 0.13 12.10 -18.59
C ILE A 263 0.78 10.91 -19.29
N ILE A 264 0.58 9.69 -18.78
CA ILE A 264 1.09 8.46 -19.38
C ILE A 264 0.58 8.32 -20.82
N ASN A 265 -0.73 8.47 -21.05
CA ASN A 265 -1.30 8.40 -22.41
C ASN A 265 -0.69 9.45 -23.37
N ASN A 266 -0.42 10.67 -22.90
CA ASN A 266 0.21 11.71 -23.74
C ASN A 266 1.67 11.36 -24.06
N VAL A 267 2.41 10.82 -23.09
CA VAL A 267 3.78 10.35 -23.29
C VAL A 267 3.79 9.17 -24.25
N ASP A 268 2.92 8.19 -24.09
CA ASP A 268 2.82 7.03 -24.99
C ASP A 268 2.46 7.43 -26.42
N ASN A 269 1.51 8.35 -26.61
CA ASN A 269 1.20 8.91 -27.93
C ASN A 269 2.40 9.62 -28.55
N SER A 270 3.16 10.37 -27.74
CA SER A 270 4.38 11.02 -28.21
C SER A 270 5.45 10.00 -28.57
N ARG A 271 5.64 8.95 -27.75
CA ARG A 271 6.54 7.82 -28.02
C ARG A 271 6.15 7.13 -29.31
N MET A 272 4.89 6.75 -29.53
CA MET A 272 4.43 6.12 -30.78
C MET A 272 4.64 7.01 -32.00
N SER A 273 4.50 8.33 -31.86
CA SER A 273 4.73 9.26 -32.98
C SER A 273 6.20 9.36 -33.41
N VAL A 274 7.13 9.08 -32.49
CA VAL A 274 8.59 9.12 -32.72
C VAL A 274 9.15 7.73 -33.03
N SER A 275 8.66 6.71 -32.31
CA SER A 275 9.05 5.29 -32.36
C SER A 275 8.24 4.48 -33.37
N GLY A 276 7.27 5.09 -34.05
CA GLY A 276 6.65 4.48 -35.22
C GLY A 276 7.73 4.22 -36.25
N VAL A 277 8.31 3.02 -36.21
CA VAL A 277 9.29 2.55 -37.18
C VAL A 277 8.70 2.79 -38.55
N SER A 278 9.42 3.55 -39.37
CA SER A 278 9.00 3.81 -40.74
C SER A 278 8.92 2.46 -41.44
N LEU A 279 7.77 2.13 -42.02
CA LEU A 279 7.63 1.04 -42.99
C LEU A 279 8.74 1.06 -44.05
N ASP A 280 9.32 2.23 -44.32
CA ASP A 280 10.44 2.40 -45.23
C ASP A 280 11.75 1.78 -44.72
N GLU A 281 11.99 1.71 -43.41
CA GLU A 281 13.21 1.12 -42.84
C GLU A 281 13.12 -0.40 -42.79
N GLU A 282 11.98 -0.95 -42.37
CA GLU A 282 11.67 -2.39 -42.54
C GLU A 282 11.67 -2.79 -44.03
N MET A 283 11.09 -1.97 -44.91
CA MET A 283 11.11 -2.22 -46.35
C MET A 283 12.53 -2.10 -46.91
N THR A 284 13.36 -1.17 -46.42
CA THR A 284 14.77 -1.06 -46.81
C THR A 284 15.55 -2.29 -46.41
N GLU A 285 15.32 -2.83 -45.21
CA GLU A 285 16.00 -4.04 -44.74
C GLU A 285 15.50 -5.29 -45.49
N LEU A 286 14.20 -5.40 -45.76
CA LEU A 286 13.63 -6.42 -46.66
C LEU A 286 14.20 -6.32 -48.08
N MET A 287 14.34 -5.11 -48.63
CA MET A 287 14.93 -4.89 -49.94
C MET A 287 16.42 -5.25 -49.96
N LYS A 288 17.17 -4.99 -48.88
CA LYS A 288 18.55 -5.47 -48.76
C LYS A 288 18.61 -6.99 -48.75
N VAL A 289 17.78 -7.65 -47.93
CA VAL A 289 17.70 -9.13 -47.87
C VAL A 289 17.32 -9.73 -49.23
N GLN A 290 16.36 -9.12 -49.94
CA GLN A 290 15.96 -9.55 -51.27
C GLN A 290 17.09 -9.37 -52.30
N ARG A 291 17.80 -8.24 -52.27
CA ARG A 291 18.93 -7.97 -53.16
C ARG A 291 20.12 -8.87 -52.87
N SER A 292 20.44 -9.14 -51.61
CA SER A 292 21.50 -10.10 -51.25
C SER A 292 21.13 -11.52 -51.68
N TYR A 293 19.86 -11.92 -51.55
CA TYR A 293 19.40 -13.22 -52.03
C TYR A 293 19.51 -13.33 -53.56
N GLN A 294 19.09 -12.28 -54.30
CA GLN A 294 19.23 -12.23 -55.75
C GLN A 294 20.70 -12.26 -56.20
N ALA A 295 21.58 -11.54 -55.50
CA ALA A 295 23.02 -11.53 -55.79
C ALA A 295 23.63 -12.92 -55.56
N SER A 296 23.33 -13.56 -54.43
CA SER A 296 23.77 -14.92 -54.11
C SER A 296 23.25 -15.95 -55.10
N ALA A 297 21.98 -15.86 -55.51
CA ALA A 297 21.40 -16.72 -56.54
C ALA A 297 22.11 -16.54 -57.90
N LYS A 298 22.51 -15.32 -58.24
CA LYS A 298 23.25 -15.03 -59.47
C LYS A 298 24.68 -15.59 -59.41
N VAL A 299 25.36 -15.46 -58.27
CA VAL A 299 26.67 -16.08 -58.03
C VAL A 299 26.57 -17.61 -58.15
N MET A 300 25.54 -18.21 -57.54
CA MET A 300 25.26 -19.65 -57.65
C MET A 300 25.03 -20.07 -59.10
N SER A 301 24.23 -19.31 -59.86
CA SER A 301 24.00 -19.57 -61.28
C SER A 301 25.27 -19.47 -62.11
N THR A 302 26.12 -18.47 -61.86
CA THR A 302 27.42 -18.37 -62.54
C THR A 302 28.37 -19.51 -62.15
N ALA A 303 28.34 -19.97 -60.90
CA ALA A 303 29.12 -21.12 -60.46
C ALA A 303 28.64 -22.42 -61.12
N VAL A 304 27.32 -22.61 -61.25
CA VAL A 304 26.73 -23.75 -61.99
C VAL A 304 27.13 -23.70 -63.47
N GLN A 305 27.10 -22.53 -64.11
CA GLN A 305 27.54 -22.38 -65.50
C GLN A 305 29.04 -22.67 -65.67
N LEU A 306 29.89 -22.23 -64.74
CA LEU A 306 31.31 -22.58 -64.74
C LEU A 306 31.52 -24.08 -64.51
N LEU A 307 30.74 -24.70 -63.63
CA LEU A 307 30.72 -26.16 -63.43
C LEU A 307 30.31 -26.90 -64.69
N ASP A 308 29.24 -26.47 -65.37
CA ASP A 308 28.80 -27.05 -66.63
C ASP A 308 29.86 -26.92 -67.73
N VAL A 309 30.58 -25.79 -67.79
CA VAL A 309 31.70 -25.61 -68.73
C VAL A 309 32.89 -26.51 -68.36
N VAL A 310 33.19 -26.72 -67.09
CA VAL A 310 34.25 -27.66 -66.66
C VAL A 310 33.84 -29.11 -66.92
N ILE A 311 32.58 -29.47 -66.70
CA ILE A 311 32.07 -30.84 -66.88
C ILE A 311 31.90 -31.18 -68.37
N ASN A 312 31.35 -30.28 -69.18
CA ASN A 312 31.16 -30.50 -70.62
C ASN A 312 32.38 -30.12 -71.48
N GLY A 313 33.33 -29.35 -70.93
CA GLY A 313 34.59 -28.99 -71.59
C GLY A 313 35.72 -30.02 -71.42
N ILE A 314 35.51 -31.06 -70.61
CA ILE A 314 36.48 -32.16 -70.36
C ILE A 314 36.11 -33.46 -71.12
N ILE A 315 35.13 -33.42 -72.05
CA ILE A 315 34.83 -34.55 -72.95
C ILE A 315 35.38 -34.27 -74.35
#